data_AF-A0A369VN89-F1
#
_entry.id   AF-A0A369VN89-F1
#
_cell.length_a   1.000
_cell.length_b   1.000
_cell.length_c   1.000
_cell.angle_alpha   90.00
_cell.angle_beta   90.00
_cell.angle_gamma   90.00
#
_symmetry.space_group_name_H-M   'P 1'
#
loop_
_entity.id
_entity.type
_entity.pdbx_description
1 polymer ?
#
loop_
_entity_poly.entity_id
_entity_poly.type
_entity_poly.pdbx_seq_one_letter_code
_entity_poly.pdbx_strand_id
1 'polypeptide(L)'
;MDFVQAIKSCLGQYATFSGRASRSEYWWFFLFQVLVMVATGILGDVINGLASLALLLPALAVGTRRLHDIGRTGWWQLLLLTGIGFFVLLYWWVQPTDGASNSYGEPPAA
;
A
#
# COMPACT_ATOMS: atom_id res chain seq x y z
N MET A 1 6.67 -13.13 2.63
CA MET A 1 5.20 -12.89 2.46
C MET A 1 4.69 -13.36 1.09
N ASP A 2 3.65 -14.19 1.08
CA ASP A 2 2.96 -14.66 -0.14
C ASP A 2 1.75 -13.80 -0.53
N PHE A 3 1.25 -13.97 -1.76
CA PHE A 3 0.13 -13.21 -2.31
C PHE A 3 -1.12 -13.20 -1.42
N VAL A 4 -1.61 -14.38 -1.00
CA VAL A 4 -2.81 -14.49 -0.16
C VAL A 4 -2.58 -13.92 1.24
N GLN A 5 -1.37 -14.06 1.77
CA GLN A 5 -1.00 -13.50 3.08
C GLN A 5 -1.02 -11.98 3.05
N ALA A 6 -0.51 -11.37 1.98
CA ALA A 6 -0.53 -9.92 1.79
C ALA A 6 -1.97 -9.37 1.74
N ILE A 7 -2.88 -10.05 1.03
CA ILE A 7 -4.31 -9.66 0.97
C ILE A 7 -4.93 -9.73 2.36
N LYS A 8 -4.77 -10.86 3.07
CA LYS A 8 -5.30 -11.03 4.42
C LYS A 8 -4.74 -10.01 5.40
N SER A 9 -3.44 -9.71 5.33
CA SER A 9 -2.80 -8.69 6.16
C SER A 9 -3.40 -7.31 5.91
N CYS A 10 -3.48 -6.88 4.64
CA CYS A 10 -3.95 -5.54 4.29
C CYS A 10 -5.44 -5.35 4.55
N LEU A 11 -6.28 -6.35 4.28
CA LEU A 11 -7.71 -6.29 4.57
C LEU A 11 -8.00 -6.45 6.08
N GLY A 12 -7.16 -7.18 6.82
CA GLY A 12 -7.23 -7.23 8.28
C GLY A 12 -6.80 -5.91 8.93
N GLN A 13 -5.89 -5.18 8.29
CA GLN A 13 -5.41 -3.86 8.70
C GLN A 13 -6.03 -2.74 7.85
N TYR A 14 -7.33 -2.84 7.60
CA TYR A 14 -8.07 -2.07 6.60
C TYR A 14 -7.85 -0.55 6.65
N ALA A 15 -7.85 0.04 7.86
CA ALA A 15 -7.61 1.46 8.08
C ALA A 15 -6.55 1.68 9.17
N THR A 16 -5.60 0.75 9.29
CA THR A 16 -4.51 0.85 10.26
C THR A 16 -3.30 1.51 9.61
N PHE A 17 -3.06 2.77 9.95
CA PHE A 17 -1.96 3.58 9.42
C PHE A 17 -0.67 3.47 10.24
N SER A 18 -0.68 2.75 11.36
CA SER A 18 0.50 2.53 12.20
C SER A 18 1.26 1.27 11.81
N GLY A 19 2.54 1.20 12.19
CA GLY A 19 3.41 0.07 11.89
C GLY A 19 4.09 0.17 10.52
N ARG A 20 4.67 -0.95 10.09
CA ARG A 20 5.52 -1.08 8.90
C ARG A 20 5.00 -2.16 7.98
N ALA A 21 5.20 -2.00 6.67
CA ALA A 21 4.84 -2.99 5.66
C ALA A 21 6.08 -3.38 4.85
N SER A 22 6.27 -4.69 4.69
CA SER A 22 7.35 -5.23 3.85
C SER A 22 7.14 -4.86 2.38
N ARG A 23 8.22 -4.87 1.58
CA ARG A 23 8.14 -4.68 0.12
C ARG A 23 7.13 -5.64 -0.52
N SER A 24 7.23 -6.92 -0.19
CA SER A 24 6.35 -7.96 -0.72
C SER A 24 4.89 -7.77 -0.33
N GLU A 25 4.60 -7.34 0.91
CA GLU A 25 3.22 -7.05 1.34
C GLU A 25 2.60 -5.93 0.50
N TYR A 26 3.35 -4.84 0.28
CA TYR A 26 2.89 -3.71 -0.52
C TYR A 26 2.67 -4.10 -2.00
N TRP A 27 3.66 -4.73 -2.64
CA TRP A 27 3.59 -5.04 -4.07
C TRP A 27 2.57 -6.13 -4.40
N TRP A 28 2.39 -7.13 -3.54
CA TRP A 28 1.32 -8.11 -3.75
C TRP A 28 -0.06 -7.50 -3.57
N PHE A 29 -0.24 -6.62 -2.60
CA PHE A 29 -1.51 -5.92 -2.43
C PHE A 29 -1.78 -4.91 -3.56
N PHE A 30 -0.73 -4.26 -4.09
CA PHE A 30 -0.84 -3.42 -5.29
C PHE A 30 -1.29 -4.24 -6.51
N LEU A 31 -0.69 -5.41 -6.74
CA LEU A 31 -1.11 -6.32 -7.80
C LEU A 31 -2.57 -6.76 -7.62
N PHE A 32 -2.97 -7.13 -6.40
CA PHE A 32 -4.35 -7.47 -6.08
C PHE A 32 -5.32 -6.33 -6.44
N GLN A 33 -5.01 -5.09 -6.07
CA GLN A 33 -5.84 -3.93 -6.43
C GLN A 33 -5.97 -3.76 -7.95
N VAL A 34 -4.86 -3.87 -8.69
CA VAL A 34 -4.88 -3.79 -10.16
C VAL A 34 -5.80 -4.88 -10.74
N LEU A 35 -5.70 -6.11 -10.26
CA LEU A 35 -6.56 -7.21 -10.71
C LEU A 35 -8.05 -6.95 -10.39
N VAL A 36 -8.36 -6.41 -9.20
CA VAL A 36 -9.74 -6.04 -8.84
C VAL A 36 -10.25 -4.92 -9.75
N MET A 37 -9.44 -3.90 -10.04
CA MET A 37 -9.84 -2.80 -10.93
C MET A 37 -10.10 -3.29 -12.35
N VAL A 38 -9.24 -4.18 -12.88
CA VAL A 38 -9.45 -4.77 -14.22
C VAL A 38 -10.71 -5.62 -14.25
N ALA A 39 -10.91 -6.52 -13.27
CA ALA A 39 -12.07 -7.40 -13.24
C ALA A 39 -13.38 -6.62 -13.10
N THR A 40 -13.44 -5.63 -12.21
CA THR A 40 -14.64 -4.82 -11.98
C THR A 40 -14.91 -3.83 -13.11
N GLY A 41 -13.87 -3.36 -13.80
CA GLY A 41 -14.01 -2.51 -14.99
C GLY A 41 -14.73 -3.21 -16.14
N ILE A 42 -14.61 -4.53 -16.25
CA ILE A 42 -15.36 -5.33 -17.25
C ILE A 42 -16.84 -5.44 -16.88
N LEU A 43 -17.17 -5.43 -15.57
CA LEU A 43 -18.54 -5.57 -15.07
C LEU A 43 -19.35 -4.27 -15.16
N GLY A 44 -18.68 -3.12 -15.16
CA GLY A 44 -19.29 -1.80 -15.38
C GLY A 44 -18.85 -0.74 -14.38
N ASP A 45 -19.05 0.53 -14.76
CA ASP A 45 -18.49 1.70 -14.07
C ASP A 45 -18.94 1.84 -12.61
N VAL A 46 -20.21 1.50 -12.31
CA VAL A 46 -20.73 1.57 -10.94
C VAL A 46 -20.03 0.58 -10.03
N ILE A 47 -19.83 -0.66 -10.49
CA ILE A 47 -19.16 -1.71 -9.71
C ILE A 47 -17.68 -1.36 -9.54
N ASN A 48 -17.04 -0.88 -10.60
CA ASN A 48 -15.65 -0.41 -10.55
C ASN A 48 -15.46 0.75 -9.56
N GLY A 49 -16.36 1.74 -9.60
CA GLY A 49 -16.37 2.86 -8.67
C GLY A 49 -16.51 2.40 -7.21
N LEU A 50 -17.45 1.50 -6.91
CA LEU A 50 -17.61 0.95 -5.56
C LEU A 50 -16.37 0.18 -5.09
N ALA A 51 -15.77 -0.63 -5.97
CA ALA A 51 -14.55 -1.36 -5.64
C ALA A 51 -13.37 -0.41 -5.37
N SER A 52 -13.25 0.67 -6.15
CA SER A 52 -12.20 1.68 -5.95
C SER A 52 -12.34 2.39 -4.60
N LEU A 53 -13.57 2.72 -4.20
CA LEU A 53 -13.85 3.33 -2.90
C LEU A 53 -13.59 2.37 -1.74
N ALA A 54 -13.97 1.08 -1.89
CA ALA A 54 -13.71 0.06 -0.88
C ALA A 54 -12.21 -0.21 -0.70
N LEU A 55 -11.41 -0.15 -1.78
CA LEU A 55 -9.97 -0.39 -1.70
C LEU A 55 -9.14 0.86 -1.41
N LEU A 56 -9.74 2.06 -1.44
CA LEU A 56 -9.05 3.32 -1.21
C LEU A 56 -8.38 3.37 0.17
N LEU A 57 -9.13 3.08 1.23
CA LEU A 57 -8.60 3.12 2.61
C LEU A 57 -7.46 2.12 2.84
N PRO A 58 -7.58 0.83 2.50
CA PRO A 58 -6.48 -0.12 2.69
C PRO A 58 -5.28 0.21 1.79
N ALA A 59 -5.48 0.80 0.60
CA ALA A 59 -4.39 1.28 -0.26
C ALA A 59 -3.57 2.40 0.41
N LEU A 60 -4.25 3.39 0.98
CA LEU A 60 -3.60 4.49 1.71
C LEU A 60 -2.91 3.97 2.98
N ALA A 61 -3.55 3.05 3.70
CA ALA A 61 -3.02 2.45 4.92
C ALA A 61 -1.72 1.67 4.65
N VAL A 62 -1.73 0.73 3.69
CA VAL A 62 -0.52 -0.03 3.36
C VAL A 62 0.58 0.85 2.76
N GLY A 63 0.23 1.84 1.95
CA GLY A 63 1.21 2.80 1.43
C GLY A 63 1.86 3.60 2.56
N THR A 64 1.12 3.88 3.64
CA THR A 64 1.61 4.66 4.79
C THR A 64 2.59 3.80 5.59
N ARG A 65 2.19 2.55 5.90
CA ARG A 65 3.07 1.56 6.52
C ARG A 65 4.32 1.28 5.68
N ARG A 66 4.22 1.35 4.35
CA ARG A 66 5.35 1.20 3.43
C ARG A 66 6.32 2.39 3.49
N LEU A 67 5.82 3.62 3.62
CA LEU A 67 6.66 4.80 3.82
C LEU A 67 7.30 4.81 5.22
N HIS A 68 6.57 4.38 6.24
CA HIS A 68 7.09 4.19 7.59
C HIS A 68 8.25 3.19 7.63
N ASP A 69 8.22 2.17 6.77
CA ASP A 69 9.29 1.18 6.68
C ASP A 69 10.65 1.74 6.23
N ILE A 70 10.66 2.93 5.61
CA ILE A 70 11.87 3.66 5.22
C ILE A 70 12.04 4.98 6.00
N GLY A 71 11.37 5.10 7.15
CA GLY A 71 11.48 6.25 8.05
C GLY A 71 10.77 7.52 7.57
N ARG A 72 9.84 7.43 6.61
CA ARG A 72 9.08 8.58 6.07
C ARG A 72 7.65 8.58 6.59
N THR A 73 7.10 9.75 6.86
CA THR A 73 5.69 9.91 7.28
C THR A 73 4.70 9.53 6.16
N GLY A 74 3.51 9.05 6.52
CA GLY A 74 2.44 8.75 5.55
C GLY A 74 1.97 9.95 4.72
N TRP A 75 2.10 11.16 5.25
CA TRP A 75 1.70 12.41 4.57
C TRP A 75 2.38 12.63 3.22
N TRP A 76 3.54 12.02 2.99
CA TRP A 76 4.21 12.07 1.70
C TRP A 76 3.37 11.50 0.55
N GLN A 77 2.36 10.67 0.82
CA GLN A 77 1.42 10.21 -0.22
C GLN A 77 0.65 11.34 -0.91
N LEU A 78 0.50 12.50 -0.28
CA LEU A 78 -0.14 13.67 -0.90
C LEU A 78 0.61 14.16 -2.16
N LEU A 79 1.89 13.77 -2.32
CA LEU A 79 2.63 14.00 -3.56
C LEU A 79 1.91 13.40 -4.79
N LEU A 80 1.08 12.37 -4.62
CA LEU A 80 0.28 11.81 -5.70
C LEU A 80 -0.61 12.87 -6.38
N LEU A 81 -1.10 13.86 -5.62
CA LEU A 81 -1.97 14.93 -6.12
C LEU A 81 -1.26 15.88 -7.10
N THR A 82 0.08 15.89 -7.12
CA THR A 82 0.88 16.73 -8.01
C THR A 82 1.11 16.10 -9.39
N GLY A 83 0.73 14.83 -9.58
CA GLY A 83 1.07 14.03 -10.76
C GLY A 83 2.54 13.60 -10.78
N ILE A 84 3.48 14.55 -10.82
CA ILE A 84 4.93 14.28 -10.85
C ILE A 84 5.38 13.53 -9.59
N GLY A 85 4.77 13.83 -8.44
CA GLY A 85 5.08 13.19 -7.16
C GLY A 85 4.84 11.67 -7.14
N PHE A 86 4.10 11.12 -8.11
CA PHE A 86 4.00 9.68 -8.30
C PHE A 86 5.37 9.01 -8.50
N PHE A 87 6.28 9.61 -9.29
CA PHE A 87 7.60 9.04 -9.54
C PHE A 87 8.46 9.00 -8.26
N VAL A 88 8.33 10.01 -7.41
CA VAL A 88 9.00 10.07 -6.10
C VAL A 88 8.48 8.97 -5.18
N LEU A 89 7.15 8.80 -5.12
CA LEU A 89 6.52 7.75 -4.32
C LEU A 89 6.88 6.35 -4.83
N LEU A 90 6.89 6.15 -6.15
CA LEU A 90 7.30 4.90 -6.77
C LEU A 90 8.74 4.54 -6.38
N TYR A 91 9.65 5.50 -6.48
CA TYR A 91 11.04 5.32 -6.05
C TYR A 91 11.11 4.91 -4.57
N TRP A 92 10.34 5.55 -3.69
CA TRP A 92 10.29 5.23 -2.27
C TRP A 92 9.66 3.86 -1.96
N TRP A 93 8.58 3.48 -2.63
CA TRP A 93 7.93 2.18 -2.41
C TRP A 93 8.82 1.00 -2.80
N VAL A 94 9.72 1.17 -3.77
CA VAL A 94 10.70 0.14 -4.19
C VAL A 94 11.90 0.02 -3.24
N GLN A 95 12.21 1.01 -2.38
CA GLN A 95 13.43 1.02 -1.54
C GLN A 95 13.55 -0.17 -0.56
N PRO A 96 14.75 -0.57 -0.10
CA PRO A 96 14.89 -1.66 0.86
C PRO A 96 14.15 -1.37 2.14
N THR A 97 13.69 -2.43 2.80
CA THR A 97 13.24 -2.31 4.18
C THR A 97 14.45 -1.90 5.02
N ASP A 98 14.27 -0.86 5.83
CA ASP A 98 15.30 -0.46 6.79
C ASP A 98 15.48 -1.59 7.81
N GLY A 99 16.67 -2.17 7.89
CA GLY A 99 16.97 -3.28 8.79
C GLY A 99 17.03 -2.87 10.26
N ALA A 100 17.13 -1.57 10.55
CA ALA A 100 17.06 -1.05 11.89
C ALA A 100 15.61 -0.87 12.37
N SER A 101 15.42 -0.90 13.70
CA SER A 101 14.20 -0.38 14.30
C SER A 101 14.12 1.13 14.08
N ASN A 102 12.91 1.63 13.82
CA ASN A 102 12.67 3.06 13.65
C ASN A 102 11.46 3.50 14.49
N SER A 103 11.10 4.79 14.43
CA SER A 103 9.99 5.35 15.21
C SER A 103 8.62 4.70 14.95
N TYR A 104 8.51 3.86 13.91
CA TYR A 104 7.30 3.14 13.53
C TYR A 104 7.32 1.66 13.90
N GLY A 105 8.39 1.18 14.53
CA GLY A 105 8.52 -0.16 15.08
C GLY A 105 9.68 -0.99 14.52
N GLU A 106 9.72 -2.25 14.96
CA GLU A 106 10.65 -3.27 14.49
C GLU A 106 10.43 -3.59 12.99
N PRO A 107 11.49 -3.98 12.26
CA PRO A 107 11.36 -4.35 10.86
C PRO A 107 10.35 -5.49 10.68
N PRO A 108 9.51 -5.45 9.63
CA PRO A 108 8.59 -6.52 9.32
C PRO A 108 9.35 -7.82 9.08
N ALA A 109 8.83 -8.94 9.60
CA ALA A 109 9.39 -10.26 9.34
C ALA A 109 9.45 -10.51 7.81
N ALA A 110 10.61 -11.01 7.35
CA ALA A 110 10.89 -11.29 5.94
C ALA A 110 9.94 -12.36 5.36
#